data_AF-G9KVF4-F1
#
_entry.id   AF-G9KVF4-F1
#
_cell.length_a   1.000
_cell.length_b   1.000
_cell.length_c   1.000
_cell.angle_alpha   90.00
_cell.angle_beta   90.00
_cell.angle_gamma   90.00
#
_symmetry.space_group_name_H-M   'P 1'
#
loop_
_entity.id
_entity.type
_entity.pdbx_description
1 polymer ?
#
loop_
_entity_poly.entity_id
_entity_poly.type
_entity_poly.pdbx_seq_one_letter_code
_entity_poly.pdbx_strand_id
1 'polypeptide(L)'
;EFLLVLVNLVKFNSCYLDEYIASMVHMICLLCVQTVSSVDIEVSLQVLDAVVCYNCLPAESLPLFIVTLCRTINVKELCEPCWKLMRNLLGTHLGHSAIYNMCRIMEDRAYKEDAALLRGAVFFVGMALWGAHRLYSLKNSPTSVLPSFYEAMTCPNEVVSYEIVLSITRLIKKYR
;
A
#
# COMPACT_ATOMS: atom_id res chain seq x y z
N GLU A 1 0.39 -23.55 -7.14
CA GLU A 1 -0.72 -23.85 -8.08
C GLU A 1 -2.06 -23.25 -7.62
N PHE A 2 -2.50 -23.48 -6.37
CA PHE A 2 -3.79 -22.95 -5.88
C PHE A 2 -3.94 -21.42 -6.01
N LEU A 3 -2.92 -20.63 -5.64
CA LEU A 3 -2.98 -19.17 -5.77
C LEU A 3 -3.18 -18.70 -7.22
N LEU A 4 -2.61 -19.39 -8.21
CA LEU A 4 -2.81 -19.08 -9.63
C LEU A 4 -4.24 -19.38 -10.09
N VAL A 5 -4.86 -20.43 -9.53
CA VAL A 5 -6.28 -20.72 -9.77
C VAL A 5 -7.16 -19.60 -9.20
N LEU A 6 -6.81 -19.05 -8.02
CA LEU A 6 -7.53 -17.90 -7.47
C LEU A 6 -7.45 -16.65 -8.37
N VAL A 7 -6.29 -16.37 -8.98
CA VAL A 7 -6.17 -15.27 -9.97
C VAL A 7 -7.19 -15.45 -11.09
N ASN A 8 -7.27 -16.64 -11.67
CA ASN A 8 -8.21 -16.94 -12.75
C ASN A 8 -9.67 -16.87 -12.26
N LEU A 9 -9.94 -17.37 -11.06
CA LEU A 9 -11.27 -17.37 -10.48
C LEU A 9 -11.79 -15.94 -10.27
N VAL A 10 -10.97 -15.03 -9.73
CA VAL A 10 -11.31 -13.60 -9.62
C VAL A 10 -11.51 -12.97 -11.00
N LYS A 11 -10.62 -13.27 -11.94
CA LYS A 11 -10.65 -12.71 -13.30
C LYS A 11 -11.91 -13.10 -14.08
N PHE A 12 -12.39 -14.34 -13.94
CA PHE A 12 -13.50 -14.85 -14.72
C PHE A 12 -14.84 -14.86 -13.98
N ASN A 13 -14.85 -14.78 -12.65
CA ASN A 13 -16.06 -14.95 -11.82
C ASN A 13 -16.26 -13.85 -10.79
N SER A 14 -15.62 -12.68 -10.93
CA SER A 14 -15.70 -11.56 -9.96
C SER A 14 -17.11 -11.25 -9.47
N CYS A 15 -18.11 -11.19 -10.37
CA CYS A 15 -19.50 -10.88 -10.05
C CYS A 15 -20.20 -11.91 -9.15
N TYR A 16 -19.66 -13.11 -8.99
CA TYR A 16 -20.23 -14.18 -8.16
C TYR A 16 -19.54 -14.31 -6.80
N LEU A 17 -18.50 -13.53 -6.55
CA LEU A 17 -17.61 -13.70 -5.40
C LEU A 17 -17.81 -12.65 -4.31
N ASP A 18 -18.77 -11.74 -4.45
CA ASP A 18 -18.97 -10.58 -3.56
C ASP A 18 -18.97 -10.97 -2.06
N GLU A 19 -19.61 -12.08 -1.69
CA GLU A 19 -19.67 -12.55 -0.30
C GLU A 19 -18.35 -13.16 0.22
N TYR A 20 -17.47 -13.63 -0.67
CA TYR A 20 -16.24 -14.35 -0.31
C TYR A 20 -14.95 -13.52 -0.51
N ILE A 21 -15.00 -12.42 -1.28
CA ILE A 21 -13.81 -11.63 -1.60
C ILE A 21 -13.17 -11.06 -0.32
N ALA A 22 -13.95 -10.56 0.64
CA ALA A 22 -13.42 -10.00 1.88
C ALA A 22 -12.58 -11.04 2.66
N SER A 23 -13.13 -12.24 2.86
CA SER A 23 -12.42 -13.33 3.55
C SER A 23 -11.20 -13.79 2.76
N MET A 24 -11.30 -13.87 1.44
CA MET A 24 -10.18 -14.23 0.56
C MET A 24 -9.04 -13.21 0.65
N VAL A 25 -9.34 -11.90 0.55
CA VAL A 25 -8.34 -10.83 0.71
C VAL A 25 -7.70 -10.91 2.09
N HIS A 26 -8.49 -11.12 3.14
CA HIS A 26 -7.97 -11.27 4.49
C HIS A 26 -6.97 -12.43 4.61
N MET A 27 -7.33 -13.62 4.11
CA MET A 27 -6.45 -14.79 4.13
C MET A 27 -5.15 -14.58 3.34
N ILE A 28 -5.23 -13.94 2.17
CA ILE A 28 -4.05 -13.66 1.35
C ILE A 28 -3.15 -12.61 2.03
N CYS A 29 -3.74 -11.57 2.61
CA CYS A 29 -3.00 -10.57 3.37
C CYS A 29 -2.28 -11.18 4.58
N LEU A 30 -2.91 -12.12 5.29
CA LEU A 30 -2.27 -12.87 6.38
C LEU A 30 -1.12 -13.76 5.85
N LEU A 31 -1.34 -14.46 4.74
CA LEU A 31 -0.32 -15.28 4.09
C LEU A 31 0.93 -14.45 3.76
N CYS A 32 0.77 -13.26 3.18
CA CYS A 32 1.87 -12.35 2.86
C CYS A 32 2.69 -11.92 4.09
N VAL A 33 2.08 -11.86 5.28
CA VAL A 33 2.75 -11.45 6.52
C VAL A 33 3.43 -12.64 7.21
N GLN A 34 2.88 -13.84 7.09
CA GLN A 34 3.38 -15.04 7.78
C GLN A 34 4.41 -15.83 6.98
N THR A 35 4.36 -15.79 5.65
CA THR A 35 5.26 -16.59 4.81
C THR A 35 6.65 -15.95 4.70
N VAL A 36 7.67 -16.81 4.60
CA VAL A 36 9.08 -16.42 4.37
C VAL A 36 9.45 -16.57 2.88
N SER A 37 8.62 -17.27 2.11
CA SER A 37 8.85 -17.54 0.69
C SER A 37 8.50 -16.31 -0.16
N SER A 38 9.51 -15.69 -0.76
CA SER A 38 9.32 -14.53 -1.65
C SER A 38 8.44 -14.87 -2.86
N VAL A 39 8.54 -16.10 -3.37
CA VAL A 39 7.71 -16.60 -4.48
C VAL A 39 6.24 -16.63 -4.08
N ASP A 40 5.91 -17.11 -2.87
CA ASP A 40 4.52 -17.17 -2.41
C ASP A 40 3.94 -15.77 -2.18
N ILE A 41 4.75 -14.83 -1.68
CA ILE A 41 4.33 -13.43 -1.55
C ILE A 41 4.10 -12.84 -2.94
N GLU A 42 4.99 -13.07 -3.90
CA GLU A 42 4.83 -12.55 -5.26
C GLU A 42 3.54 -13.03 -5.92
N VAL A 43 3.25 -14.34 -5.87
CA VAL A 43 2.00 -14.88 -6.41
C VAL A 43 0.78 -14.36 -5.64
N SER A 44 0.90 -14.16 -4.32
CA SER A 44 -0.14 -13.55 -3.50
C SER A 44 -0.44 -12.11 -3.92
N LEU A 45 0.59 -11.32 -4.22
CA LEU A 45 0.43 -9.97 -4.77
C LEU A 45 -0.28 -10.00 -6.13
N GLN A 46 -0.08 -11.03 -6.97
CA GLN A 46 -0.82 -11.17 -8.23
C GLN A 46 -2.31 -11.43 -8.01
N VAL A 47 -2.70 -12.21 -6.99
CA VAL A 47 -4.10 -12.40 -6.64
C VAL A 47 -4.73 -11.09 -6.16
N LEU A 48 -4.03 -10.36 -5.29
CA LEU A 48 -4.46 -9.05 -4.82
C LEU A 48 -4.58 -8.03 -5.96
N ASP A 49 -3.66 -8.07 -6.94
CA ASP A 49 -3.72 -7.23 -8.14
C ASP A 49 -4.93 -7.55 -9.00
N ALA A 50 -5.29 -8.81 -9.16
CA ALA A 50 -6.53 -9.19 -9.83
C ALA A 50 -7.75 -8.61 -9.10
N VAL A 51 -7.83 -8.75 -7.77
CA VAL A 51 -8.95 -8.19 -6.97
C VAL A 51 -9.09 -6.68 -7.18
N VAL A 52 -7.97 -5.94 -7.20
CA VAL A 52 -7.99 -4.49 -7.44
C VAL A 52 -8.36 -4.17 -8.89
N CYS A 53 -7.79 -4.86 -9.88
CA CYS A 53 -8.02 -4.61 -11.30
C CYS A 53 -9.48 -4.85 -11.71
N TYR A 54 -10.15 -5.81 -11.07
CA TYR A 54 -11.56 -6.12 -11.29
C TYR A 54 -12.50 -5.33 -10.36
N ASN A 55 -12.00 -4.32 -9.64
CA ASN A 55 -12.75 -3.45 -8.71
C ASN A 55 -13.53 -4.23 -7.63
N CYS A 56 -13.00 -5.38 -7.22
CA CYS A 56 -13.62 -6.28 -6.25
C CYS A 56 -13.21 -5.99 -4.81
N LEU A 57 -12.25 -5.09 -4.57
CA LEU A 57 -11.72 -4.87 -3.22
C LEU A 57 -12.80 -4.23 -2.32
N PRO A 58 -13.26 -4.92 -1.26
CA PRO A 58 -14.25 -4.36 -0.35
C PRO A 58 -13.59 -3.32 0.55
N ALA A 59 -14.29 -2.21 0.80
CA ALA A 59 -13.75 -1.06 1.54
C ALA A 59 -13.30 -1.41 2.97
N GLU A 60 -13.93 -2.39 3.60
CA GLU A 60 -13.58 -2.91 4.94
C GLU A 60 -12.21 -3.62 4.97
N SER A 61 -11.77 -4.20 3.85
CA SER A 61 -10.47 -4.88 3.75
C SER A 61 -9.32 -3.93 3.42
N LEU A 62 -9.63 -2.69 3.04
CA LEU A 62 -8.65 -1.68 2.62
C LEU A 62 -7.56 -1.40 3.67
N PRO A 63 -7.86 -1.26 4.98
CA PRO A 63 -6.82 -0.99 5.98
C PRO A 63 -5.81 -2.13 6.07
N LEU A 64 -6.28 -3.38 6.12
CA LEU A 64 -5.42 -4.57 6.17
C LEU A 64 -4.58 -4.67 4.90
N PHE A 65 -5.20 -4.47 3.74
CA PHE A 65 -4.52 -4.48 2.45
C PHE A 65 -3.35 -3.48 2.41
N ILE A 66 -3.58 -2.24 2.85
CA ILE A 66 -2.56 -1.19 2.91
C ILE A 66 -1.43 -1.57 3.86
N VAL A 67 -1.78 -2.06 5.06
CA VAL A 67 -0.78 -2.48 6.06
C VAL A 67 0.10 -3.60 5.51
N THR A 68 -0.47 -4.60 4.84
CA THR A 68 0.29 -5.68 4.21
C THR A 68 1.26 -5.12 3.17
N LEU A 69 0.80 -4.29 2.22
CA LEU A 69 1.68 -3.73 1.18
C LEU A 69 2.77 -2.81 1.76
N CYS A 70 2.45 -2.01 2.78
CA CYS A 70 3.41 -1.15 3.46
C CYS A 70 4.53 -1.94 4.15
N ARG A 71 4.25 -3.17 4.60
CA ARG A 71 5.31 -4.06 5.10
C ARG A 71 6.05 -4.74 3.94
N THR A 72 5.34 -5.27 2.95
CA THR A 72 5.93 -6.01 1.81
C THR A 72 6.88 -5.16 0.96
N ILE A 73 6.65 -3.85 0.81
CA ILE A 73 7.53 -2.95 0.03
C ILE A 73 8.98 -2.90 0.57
N ASN A 74 9.22 -3.34 1.81
CA ASN A 74 10.55 -3.40 2.40
C ASN A 74 11.38 -4.61 1.91
N VAL A 75 10.76 -5.57 1.21
CA VAL A 75 11.44 -6.70 0.57
C VAL A 75 11.88 -6.28 -0.83
N LYS A 76 13.19 -6.27 -1.08
CA LYS A 76 13.78 -5.65 -2.29
C LYS A 76 13.29 -6.30 -3.57
N GLU A 77 13.16 -7.61 -3.58
CA GLU A 77 12.72 -8.42 -4.71
C GLU A 77 11.25 -8.15 -5.07
N LEU A 78 10.46 -7.71 -4.09
CA LEU A 78 9.02 -7.48 -4.24
C LEU A 78 8.66 -6.00 -4.40
N CYS A 79 9.66 -5.11 -4.43
CA CYS A 79 9.42 -3.67 -4.45
C CYS A 79 8.63 -3.22 -5.69
N GLU A 80 9.03 -3.70 -6.87
CA GLU A 80 8.37 -3.39 -8.13
C GLU A 80 6.93 -3.93 -8.23
N PRO A 81 6.65 -5.23 -7.98
CA PRO A 81 5.28 -5.74 -8.02
C PRO A 81 4.39 -5.10 -6.94
N CYS A 82 4.94 -4.84 -5.74
CA CYS A 82 4.20 -4.19 -4.66
C CYS A 82 3.84 -2.73 -5.00
N TRP A 83 4.78 -1.97 -5.57
CA TRP A 83 4.50 -0.62 -6.07
C TRP A 83 3.47 -0.61 -7.19
N LYS A 84 3.57 -1.53 -8.16
CA LYS A 84 2.60 -1.65 -9.25
C LYS A 84 1.18 -1.89 -8.71
N LEU A 85 1.04 -2.81 -7.75
CA LEU A 85 -0.24 -3.09 -7.10
C LEU A 85 -0.79 -1.87 -6.34
N MET A 86 0.03 -1.22 -5.51
CA MET A 86 -0.38 -0.02 -4.79
C MET A 86 -0.80 1.09 -5.77
N ARG A 87 -0.07 1.26 -6.88
CA ARG A 87 -0.42 2.22 -7.92
C ARG A 87 -1.78 1.93 -8.54
N ASN A 88 -2.09 0.66 -8.82
CA ASN A 88 -3.39 0.25 -9.33
C ASN A 88 -4.49 0.58 -8.31
N LEU A 89 -4.29 0.27 -7.02
CA LEU A 89 -5.23 0.61 -5.95
C LEU A 89 -5.49 2.11 -5.88
N LEU A 90 -4.42 2.91 -5.87
CA LEU A 90 -4.48 4.36 -5.81
C LEU A 90 -5.13 5.01 -7.05
N GLY A 91 -5.14 4.31 -8.18
CA GLY A 91 -5.86 4.70 -9.39
C GLY A 91 -7.36 4.45 -9.35
N THR A 92 -7.85 3.63 -8.41
CA THR A 92 -9.28 3.33 -8.26
C THR A 92 -10.05 4.41 -7.48
N HIS A 93 -11.36 4.20 -7.34
CA HIS A 93 -12.23 5.02 -6.49
C HIS A 93 -11.81 5.01 -5.00
N LEU A 94 -11.05 4.00 -4.55
CA LEU A 94 -10.54 3.90 -3.18
C LEU A 94 -9.25 4.71 -2.95
N GLY A 95 -8.65 5.31 -3.98
CA GLY A 95 -7.33 5.94 -3.87
C GLY A 95 -7.24 7.05 -2.81
N HIS A 96 -8.27 7.90 -2.70
CA HIS A 96 -8.32 8.93 -1.65
C HIS A 96 -8.41 8.33 -0.24
N SER A 97 -9.24 7.29 -0.09
CA SER A 97 -9.36 6.54 1.17
C SER A 97 -8.04 5.85 1.52
N ALA A 98 -7.31 5.34 0.53
CA ALA A 98 -6.01 4.71 0.75
C ALA A 98 -4.95 5.69 1.25
N ILE A 99 -4.86 6.90 0.65
CA ILE A 99 -3.98 7.95 1.16
C ILE A 99 -4.37 8.35 2.58
N TYR A 100 -5.66 8.51 2.85
CA TYR A 100 -6.16 8.84 4.19
C TYR A 100 -5.79 7.76 5.22
N ASN A 101 -5.95 6.48 4.89
CA ASN A 101 -5.55 5.37 5.76
C ASN A 101 -4.03 5.37 6.02
N MET A 102 -3.20 5.63 5.00
CA MET A 102 -1.75 5.76 5.20
C MET A 102 -1.38 6.97 6.09
N CYS A 103 -2.11 8.09 5.97
CA CYS A 103 -1.93 9.24 6.87
C CYS A 103 -2.28 8.87 8.31
N ARG A 104 -3.40 8.18 8.53
CA ARG A 104 -3.77 7.68 9.86
C ARG A 104 -2.74 6.71 10.44
N ILE A 105 -2.17 5.82 9.63
CA ILE A 105 -1.11 4.91 10.06
C ILE A 105 0.11 5.70 10.59
N MET A 106 0.46 6.80 9.92
CA MET A 106 1.58 7.67 10.32
C MET A 106 1.31 8.45 11.61
N GLU A 107 0.04 8.76 11.89
CA GLU A 107 -0.39 9.55 13.05
C GLU A 107 -0.71 8.70 14.29
N ASP A 108 -1.07 7.43 14.10
CA ASP A 108 -1.50 6.55 15.19
C ASP A 108 -0.34 6.14 16.10
N ARG A 109 -0.55 6.29 17.41
CA ARG A 109 0.42 5.90 18.44
C ARG A 109 0.69 4.39 18.45
N ALA A 110 -0.29 3.58 18.06
CA ALA A 110 -0.16 2.13 18.03
C ALA A 110 0.89 1.63 17.02
N TYR A 111 1.18 2.42 15.98
CA TYR A 111 2.13 2.04 14.93
C TYR A 111 3.50 2.71 15.07
N LYS A 112 3.75 3.50 16.14
CA LYS A 112 5.00 4.23 16.32
C LYS A 112 6.25 3.35 16.39
N GLU A 113 6.10 2.13 16.91
CA GLU A 113 7.19 1.15 17.01
C GLU A 113 7.36 0.33 15.73
N ASP A 114 6.37 0.32 14.82
CA ASP A 114 6.44 -0.41 13.55
C ASP A 114 7.10 0.43 12.45
N ALA A 115 8.42 0.52 12.52
CA ALA A 115 9.23 1.28 11.58
C ALA A 115 9.04 0.83 10.12
N ALA A 116 8.84 -0.46 9.87
CA ALA A 116 8.67 -0.99 8.52
C ALA A 116 7.34 -0.52 7.91
N LEU A 117 6.26 -0.56 8.69
CA LEU A 117 4.94 -0.05 8.30
C LEU A 117 4.97 1.46 8.04
N LEU A 118 5.53 2.24 8.98
CA LEU A 118 5.63 3.70 8.83
C LEU A 118 6.46 4.09 7.61
N ARG A 119 7.61 3.46 7.41
CA ARG A 119 8.46 3.71 6.24
C ARG A 119 7.72 3.39 4.93
N GLY A 120 6.97 2.29 4.89
CA GLY A 120 6.14 1.93 3.74
C GLY A 120 5.04 2.97 3.44
N ALA A 121 4.34 3.44 4.47
CA ALA A 121 3.31 4.48 4.33
C ALA A 121 3.91 5.79 3.78
N VAL A 122 5.03 6.26 4.34
CA VAL A 122 5.74 7.45 3.86
C VAL A 122 6.20 7.28 2.41
N PHE A 123 6.78 6.12 2.08
CA PHE A 123 7.24 5.80 0.73
C PHE A 123 6.10 5.88 -0.29
N PHE A 124 4.98 5.18 -0.04
CA PHE A 124 3.86 5.12 -0.96
C PHE A 124 3.20 6.48 -1.15
N VAL A 125 2.94 7.20 -0.06
CA VAL A 125 2.32 8.52 -0.11
C VAL A 125 3.23 9.51 -0.85
N GLY A 126 4.52 9.52 -0.55
CA GLY A 126 5.51 10.37 -1.22
C GLY A 126 5.60 10.07 -2.72
N MET A 127 5.70 8.79 -3.08
CA MET A 127 5.77 8.38 -4.48
C MET A 127 4.50 8.70 -5.27
N ALA A 128 3.33 8.50 -4.67
CA ALA A 128 2.04 8.73 -5.31
C ALA A 128 1.77 10.20 -5.60
N LEU A 129 2.15 11.12 -4.70
CA LEU A 129 1.79 12.54 -4.80
C LEU A 129 2.85 13.39 -5.51
N TRP A 130 4.14 13.13 -5.29
CA TRP A 130 5.21 13.97 -5.83
C TRP A 130 6.48 13.22 -6.24
N GLY A 131 6.48 11.88 -6.21
CA GLY A 131 7.59 11.09 -6.70
C GLY A 131 7.63 10.96 -8.23
N ALA A 132 8.57 10.13 -8.71
CA ALA A 132 8.79 9.88 -10.14
C ALA A 132 7.60 9.22 -10.87
N HIS A 133 6.74 8.52 -10.12
CA HIS A 133 5.58 7.77 -10.60
C HIS A 133 4.27 8.35 -10.05
N ARG A 134 4.20 9.69 -9.92
CA ARG A 134 3.03 10.39 -9.39
C ARG A 134 1.76 10.06 -10.16
N LEU A 135 0.65 10.01 -9.45
CA LEU A 135 -0.68 9.76 -9.99
C LEU A 135 -1.44 11.08 -10.14
N TYR A 136 -1.71 11.49 -11.38
CA TYR A 136 -2.46 12.72 -11.68
C TYR A 136 -3.95 12.66 -11.30
N SER A 137 -4.48 11.46 -11.09
CA SER A 137 -5.85 11.24 -10.60
C SER A 137 -6.04 11.66 -9.14
N LEU A 138 -4.97 11.63 -8.34
CA LEU A 138 -5.01 12.05 -6.94
C LEU A 138 -4.75 13.55 -6.86
N LYS A 139 -5.76 14.30 -6.41
CA LYS A 139 -5.69 15.76 -6.26
C LYS A 139 -5.38 16.21 -4.83
N ASN A 140 -4.89 15.29 -3.98
CA ASN A 140 -4.56 15.61 -2.59
C ASN A 140 -3.46 16.67 -2.53
N SER A 141 -3.72 17.75 -1.80
CA SER A 141 -2.74 18.80 -1.57
C SER A 141 -1.61 18.26 -0.68
N PRO A 142 -0.34 18.58 -0.95
CA PRO A 142 0.75 18.25 -0.03
C PRO A 142 0.48 18.72 1.40
N THR A 143 -0.22 19.84 1.57
CA THR A 143 -0.59 20.39 2.89
C THR A 143 -1.46 19.46 3.74
N SER A 144 -2.22 18.53 3.14
CA SER A 144 -3.05 17.59 3.90
C SER A 144 -2.27 16.38 4.42
N VAL A 145 -1.02 16.19 3.97
CA VAL A 145 -0.22 14.99 4.25
C VAL A 145 1.04 15.31 5.05
N LEU A 146 1.60 16.51 4.88
CA LEU A 146 2.77 16.96 5.62
C LEU A 146 2.63 16.88 7.15
N PRO A 147 1.46 17.15 7.76
CA PRO A 147 1.28 16.95 9.20
C PRO A 147 1.49 15.48 9.61
N SER A 148 1.01 14.53 8.82
CA SER A 148 1.19 13.10 9.08
C SER A 148 2.67 12.68 8.99
N PHE A 149 3.42 13.29 8.05
CA PHE A 149 4.88 13.08 7.95
C PHE A 149 5.61 13.63 9.18
N TYR A 150 5.15 14.77 9.70
CA TYR A 150 5.70 15.35 10.93
C TYR A 150 5.44 14.45 12.13
N GLU A 151 4.21 13.92 12.28
CA GLU A 151 3.89 12.97 13.35
C GLU A 151 4.73 11.68 13.26
N ALA A 152 4.91 11.12 12.06
CA ALA A 152 5.78 9.96 11.86
C ALA A 152 7.26 10.23 12.23
N MET A 153 7.73 11.47 12.08
CA MET A 153 9.09 11.88 12.45
C MET A 153 9.30 11.95 13.97
N THR A 154 8.22 12.03 14.76
CA THR A 154 8.33 12.00 16.24
C THR A 154 8.80 10.64 16.76
N CYS A 155 8.74 9.59 15.95
CA CYS A 155 9.28 8.27 16.25
C CYS A 155 10.81 8.27 16.07
N PRO A 156 11.61 7.91 17.08
CA PRO A 156 13.07 7.90 16.97
C PRO A 156 13.56 6.68 16.17
N ASN A 157 13.30 6.68 14.85
CA ASN A 157 13.76 5.64 13.94
C ASN A 157 14.47 6.26 12.72
N GLU A 158 15.71 5.85 12.50
CA GLU A 158 16.57 6.39 11.43
C GLU A 158 16.03 6.08 10.02
N VAL A 159 15.48 4.89 9.81
CA VAL A 159 15.00 4.44 8.49
C VAL A 159 13.75 5.21 8.08
N VAL A 160 12.83 5.44 9.01
CA VAL A 160 11.63 6.26 8.78
C VAL A 160 12.02 7.71 8.51
N SER A 161 12.90 8.27 9.34
CA SER A 161 13.39 9.65 9.19
C SER A 161 14.08 9.86 7.84
N TYR A 162 14.92 8.90 7.42
CA TYR A 162 15.59 8.93 6.13
C TYR A 162 14.60 8.96 4.95
N GLU A 163 13.57 8.11 4.97
CA GLU A 163 12.55 8.07 3.91
C GLU A 163 11.72 9.38 3.87
N ILE A 164 11.40 9.95 5.03
CA ILE A 164 10.70 11.25 5.12
C ILE A 164 11.57 12.35 4.49
N VAL A 165 12.84 12.46 4.87
CA VAL A 165 13.77 13.46 4.33
C VAL A 165 13.92 13.30 2.81
N LEU A 166 14.05 12.07 2.33
CA LEU A 166 14.14 11.77 0.90
C LEU A 166 12.87 12.22 0.16
N SER A 167 11.69 11.92 0.72
CA SER A 167 10.39 12.31 0.17
C SER A 167 10.20 13.83 0.13
N ILE A 168 10.53 14.54 1.22
CA ILE A 168 10.45 16.01 1.29
C ILE A 168 11.45 16.65 0.32
N THR A 169 12.66 16.10 0.20
CA THR A 169 13.65 16.60 -0.76
C THR A 169 13.13 16.51 -2.21
N ARG A 170 12.43 15.41 -2.56
CA ARG A 170 11.76 15.28 -3.88
C ARG A 170 10.66 16.32 -4.06
N LEU A 171 9.88 16.59 -3.00
CA LEU A 171 8.83 17.61 -3.03
C LEU A 171 9.43 19.01 -3.28
N ILE A 172 10.49 19.39 -2.57
CA ILE A 172 11.14 20.70 -2.73
C ILE A 172 11.70 20.85 -4.15
N LYS A 173 12.39 19.83 -4.67
CA LYS A 173 12.95 19.83 -6.03
C LYS A 173 11.88 19.95 -7.14
N LYS A 174 10.62 19.62 -6.86
CA LYS A 174 9.51 19.76 -7.82
C LYS A 174 9.06 21.21 -8.00
N TYR A 175 9.20 22.05 -6.97
CA TYR A 175 8.73 23.44 -6.96
C TYR A 175 9.85 24.47 -7.03
N ARG A 176 11.08 24.01 -7.27
CA ARG A 176 12.27 24.83 -7.51
C ARG A 176 12.69 24.67 -8.96
#